data_AF-A0A1I1QNZ3-F1
#
_entry.id   AF-A0A1I1QNZ3-F1
#
_cell.length_a   1.000
_cell.length_b   1.000
_cell.length_c   1.000
_cell.angle_alpha   90.00
_cell.angle_beta   90.00
_cell.angle_gamma   90.00
#
_symmetry.space_group_name_H-M   'P 1'
#
loop_
_entity.id
_entity.type
_entity.pdbx_description
1 polymer ?
#
loop_
_entity_poly.entity_id
_entity_poly.type
_entity_poly.pdbx_seq_one_letter_code
_entity_poly.pdbx_strand_id
1 'polypeptide(L)'
;MVDLDRVTEMVGLGDWSGVELPEGTHIEQIGPGRIHADFGDPDHVFLVTVQQVTRRQLVAEPRPVLTRADGVVVELRAVEVANHVTLTLSATGPAAAAGSARYRSDVDAWARRVRAALDAGRSADPERPPRHPADDVADLPVELTDDAGTTYAWVTGMAGHEDDPWRYVLHLRPTPPPEARALRIRVGDGDTVDLDLPPRDGC
;
A
#
# COMPACT_ATOMS: atom_id res chain seq x y z
N MET A 1 -8.16 -2.52 22.41
CA MET A 1 -9.04 -1.51 21.79
C MET A 1 -8.14 -0.36 21.37
N VAL A 2 -8.27 0.17 20.16
CA VAL A 2 -7.45 1.31 19.72
C VAL A 2 -7.98 2.55 20.42
N ASP A 3 -7.07 3.35 20.99
CA ASP A 3 -7.42 4.61 21.61
C ASP A 3 -7.71 5.65 20.52
N LEU A 4 -9.00 5.94 20.32
CA LEU A 4 -9.43 6.91 19.31
C LEU A 4 -8.97 8.33 19.64
N ASP A 5 -8.82 8.68 20.91
CA ASP A 5 -8.35 10.02 21.30
C ASP A 5 -6.89 10.20 20.88
N ARG A 6 -6.05 9.19 21.11
CA ARG A 6 -4.66 9.19 20.62
C ARG A 6 -4.56 9.24 19.09
N VAL A 7 -5.40 8.51 18.35
CA VAL A 7 -5.41 8.57 16.87
C VAL A 7 -5.89 9.93 16.39
N THR A 8 -6.88 10.51 17.05
CA THR A 8 -7.44 11.83 16.75
C THR A 8 -6.42 12.93 17.03
N GLU A 9 -5.66 12.81 18.12
CA GLU A 9 -4.53 13.66 18.45
C GLU A 9 -3.43 13.54 17.40
N MET A 10 -3.09 12.34 16.93
CA MET A 10 -2.13 12.14 15.84
C MET A 10 -2.60 12.76 14.51
N VAL A 11 -3.90 12.76 14.23
CA VAL A 11 -4.46 13.37 13.01
C VAL A 11 -4.58 14.89 13.15
N GLY A 12 -4.96 15.38 14.33
CA GLY A 12 -5.23 16.79 14.61
C GLY A 12 -3.98 17.61 14.96
N LEU A 13 -3.05 17.04 15.71
CA LEU A 13 -1.77 17.68 16.05
C LEU A 13 -0.69 17.37 15.04
N GLY A 14 -0.72 16.19 14.42
CA GLY A 14 0.28 15.63 13.51
C GLY A 14 1.74 15.75 13.95
N ASP A 15 2.49 14.69 13.72
CA ASP A 15 3.89 14.88 13.37
C ASP A 15 3.94 15.53 11.96
N TRP A 16 3.48 16.78 11.86
CA TRP A 16 3.54 17.66 10.69
C TRP A 16 4.87 18.41 10.68
N SER A 17 5.95 17.81 11.22
CA SER A 17 7.26 18.46 11.37
C SER A 17 7.88 18.98 10.06
N GLY A 18 7.21 18.79 8.92
CA GLY A 18 7.53 19.42 7.63
C GLY A 18 6.34 19.96 6.82
N VAL A 19 5.14 20.14 7.39
CA VAL A 19 3.99 20.75 6.67
C VAL A 19 3.64 22.07 7.35
N GLU A 20 3.96 23.18 6.68
CA GLU A 20 3.45 24.50 7.07
C GLU A 20 1.95 24.53 6.83
N LEU A 21 1.17 24.54 7.91
CA LEU A 21 -0.26 24.81 7.82
C LEU A 21 -0.47 26.28 7.42
N PRO A 22 -1.46 26.57 6.56
CA PRO A 22 -1.81 27.95 6.23
C PRO A 22 -2.08 28.78 7.50
N GLU A 23 -1.67 30.04 7.48
CA GLU A 23 -1.97 30.99 8.55
C GLU A 23 -3.50 31.06 8.77
N GLY A 24 -3.94 30.95 10.02
CA GLY A 24 -5.36 30.90 10.38
C GLY A 24 -5.97 29.50 10.49
N THR A 25 -5.18 28.44 10.27
CA THR A 25 -5.66 27.06 10.49
C THR A 25 -5.88 26.77 11.98
N HIS A 26 -7.09 26.32 12.35
CA HIS A 26 -7.45 25.89 13.69
C HIS A 26 -7.99 24.45 13.65
N ILE A 27 -7.33 23.54 14.36
CA ILE A 27 -7.73 22.14 14.46
C ILE A 27 -7.95 21.79 15.93
N GLU A 28 -9.16 21.35 16.27
CA GLU A 28 -9.56 21.02 17.63
C GLU A 28 -10.24 19.64 17.68
N GLN A 29 -9.83 18.80 18.62
CA GLN A 29 -10.58 17.60 18.95
C GLN A 29 -11.83 17.98 19.76
N ILE A 30 -13.01 17.74 19.19
CA ILE A 30 -14.30 18.08 19.82
C ILE A 30 -15.01 16.85 20.43
N GLY A 31 -14.40 15.67 20.32
CA GLY A 31 -14.86 14.44 20.95
C GLY A 31 -14.09 13.20 20.45
N PRO A 32 -14.38 12.00 20.98
CA PRO A 32 -13.73 10.77 20.54
C PRO A 32 -13.96 10.51 19.05
N GLY A 33 -12.87 10.47 18.26
CA GLY A 33 -12.92 10.29 16.82
C GLY A 33 -13.57 11.45 16.05
N ARG A 34 -13.66 12.67 16.61
CA ARG A 34 -14.24 13.84 15.95
C ARG A 34 -13.30 15.05 16.04
N ILE A 35 -12.94 15.59 14.89
CA ILE A 35 -12.05 16.75 14.75
C ILE A 35 -12.82 17.87 14.05
N HIS A 36 -12.80 19.05 14.64
CA HIS A 36 -13.12 20.29 13.98
C HIS A 36 -11.85 20.81 13.28
N ALA A 37 -11.94 21.10 11.99
CA ALA A 37 -10.85 21.73 11.23
C ALA A 37 -11.38 22.96 10.51
N ASP A 38 -10.83 24.11 10.85
CA ASP A 38 -11.05 25.41 10.22
C ASP A 38 -9.74 25.81 9.51
N PHE A 39 -9.84 26.15 8.23
CA PHE A 39 -8.69 26.56 7.40
C PHE A 39 -8.74 28.06 7.06
N GLY A 40 -9.47 28.85 7.84
CA GLY A 40 -9.64 30.29 7.63
C GLY A 40 -10.63 30.65 6.51
N ASP A 41 -11.45 29.70 6.08
CA ASP A 41 -12.55 29.95 5.15
C ASP A 41 -13.76 30.50 5.93
N PRO A 42 -14.22 31.74 5.66
CA PRO A 42 -15.27 32.37 6.46
C PRO A 42 -16.62 31.67 6.37
N ASP A 43 -16.84 30.86 5.33
CA ASP A 43 -18.12 30.22 5.05
C ASP A 43 -18.11 28.72 5.36
N HIS A 44 -16.94 28.13 5.66
CA HIS A 44 -16.79 26.68 5.76
C HIS A 44 -15.93 26.25 6.94
N VAL A 45 -16.43 25.25 7.66
CA VAL A 45 -15.67 24.48 8.65
C VAL A 45 -15.87 22.99 8.38
N PHE A 46 -14.85 22.19 8.69
CA PHE A 46 -14.87 20.76 8.41
C PHE A 46 -15.03 19.96 9.71
N LEU A 47 -15.93 18.98 9.68
CA LEU A 47 -16.02 17.94 10.68
C LEU A 47 -15.39 16.66 10.12
N VAL A 48 -14.23 16.29 10.65
CA VAL A 48 -13.56 15.03 10.31
C VAL A 48 -13.96 13.98 11.34
N THR A 49 -14.47 12.85 10.87
CA THR A 49 -14.81 11.70 11.71
C THR A 49 -13.81 10.57 11.48
N VAL A 50 -13.15 10.14 12.56
CA VAL A 50 -12.25 9.00 12.60
C VAL A 50 -13.03 7.82 13.16
N GLN A 51 -13.25 6.82 12.31
CA GLN A 51 -13.90 5.58 12.70
C GLN A 51 -12.90 4.43 12.69
N GLN A 52 -12.89 3.63 13.76
CA GLN A 52 -12.18 2.36 13.74
C GLN A 52 -12.94 1.38 12.84
N VAL A 53 -12.25 0.83 11.84
CA VAL A 53 -12.80 -0.18 10.93
C VAL A 53 -12.04 -1.48 11.10
N THR A 54 -12.79 -2.59 11.20
CA THR A 54 -12.19 -3.92 11.30
C THR A 54 -11.48 -4.26 10.00
N ARG A 55 -10.18 -4.56 10.10
CA ARG A 55 -9.41 -5.12 9.00
C ARG A 55 -9.63 -6.63 8.94
N ARG A 56 -10.03 -7.13 7.78
CA ARG A 56 -10.26 -8.56 7.53
C ARG A 56 -9.19 -9.12 6.61
N GLN A 57 -8.49 -10.15 7.06
CA GLN A 57 -7.53 -10.91 6.25
C GLN A 57 -8.26 -12.06 5.55
N LEU A 58 -8.19 -12.13 4.21
CA LEU A 58 -8.84 -13.17 3.41
C LEU A 58 -7.89 -14.31 2.98
N VAL A 59 -6.59 -14.06 3.03
CA VAL A 59 -5.55 -15.03 2.67
C VAL A 59 -4.75 -15.40 3.91
N ALA A 60 -4.88 -16.64 4.37
CA ALA A 60 -4.14 -17.15 5.53
C ALA A 60 -2.72 -17.60 5.19
N GLU A 61 -2.52 -18.12 3.98
CA GLU A 61 -1.25 -18.64 3.49
C GLU A 61 -0.98 -18.13 2.07
N PRO A 62 0.29 -17.89 1.71
CA PRO A 62 0.67 -17.49 0.35
C PRO A 62 0.12 -18.42 -0.73
N ARG A 63 -0.43 -17.84 -1.80
CA ARG A 63 -0.95 -18.59 -2.94
C ARG A 63 -0.23 -18.21 -4.24
N PRO A 64 0.30 -19.15 -5.03
CA PRO A 64 0.84 -18.82 -6.34
C PRO A 64 -0.28 -18.31 -7.24
N VAL A 65 -0.05 -17.18 -7.93
CA VAL A 65 -1.01 -16.57 -8.86
C VAL A 65 -0.47 -16.51 -10.28
N LEU A 66 0.84 -16.57 -10.46
CA LEU A 66 1.49 -16.57 -11.76
C LEU A 66 2.82 -17.32 -11.65
N THR A 67 3.11 -18.18 -12.63
CA THR A 67 4.44 -18.79 -12.81
C THR A 67 5.02 -18.35 -14.15
N ARG A 68 6.17 -17.67 -14.11
CA ARG A 68 6.88 -17.18 -15.29
C ARG A 68 7.83 -18.25 -15.84
N ALA A 69 8.17 -18.13 -17.13
CA ALA A 69 9.05 -19.08 -17.83
C ALA A 69 10.48 -19.15 -17.28
N ASP A 70 10.94 -18.09 -16.61
CA ASP A 70 12.25 -18.03 -15.93
C ASP A 70 12.25 -18.68 -14.54
N GLY A 71 11.12 -19.24 -14.09
CA GLY A 71 10.96 -19.88 -12.79
C GLY A 71 10.66 -18.91 -11.65
N VAL A 72 10.34 -17.64 -11.95
CA VAL A 72 9.75 -16.73 -10.96
C VAL A 72 8.29 -17.12 -10.73
N VAL A 73 7.92 -17.32 -9.46
CA VAL A 73 6.53 -17.55 -9.03
C VAL A 73 6.05 -16.33 -8.29
N VAL A 74 5.03 -15.64 -8.81
CA VAL A 74 4.38 -14.54 -8.09
C VAL A 74 3.33 -15.14 -7.17
N GLU A 75 3.36 -14.73 -5.90
CA GLU A 75 2.47 -15.20 -4.85
C GLU A 75 1.62 -14.06 -4.31
N LEU A 76 0.33 -14.32 -4.16
CA LEU A 76 -0.57 -13.51 -3.35
C LEU A 76 -0.35 -13.85 -1.88
N ARG A 77 0.35 -12.96 -1.17
CA ARG A 77 0.73 -13.12 0.24
C ARG A 77 -0.40 -12.73 1.19
N ALA A 78 -1.11 -11.66 0.87
CA ALA A 78 -2.16 -11.12 1.71
C ALA A 78 -3.24 -10.43 0.89
N VAL A 79 -4.47 -10.52 1.38
CA VAL A 79 -5.60 -9.71 0.95
C VAL A 79 -6.30 -9.19 2.18
N GLU A 80 -6.24 -7.88 2.37
CA GLU A 80 -6.87 -7.20 3.50
C GLU A 80 -8.04 -6.36 3.00
N VAL A 81 -9.18 -6.45 3.68
CA VAL A 81 -10.36 -5.63 3.40
C VAL A 81 -10.65 -4.75 4.61
N ALA A 82 -10.63 -3.43 4.40
CA ALA A 82 -10.99 -2.41 5.37
C ALA A 82 -11.66 -1.22 4.64
N ASN A 83 -11.06 -0.02 4.70
CA ASN A 83 -11.48 1.18 3.95
C ASN A 83 -11.11 1.13 2.45
N HIS A 84 -10.35 0.11 2.07
CA HIS A 84 -9.97 -0.25 0.71
C HIS A 84 -9.65 -1.76 0.71
N VAL A 85 -9.43 -2.31 -0.47
CA VAL A 85 -8.81 -3.64 -0.62
C VAL A 85 -7.31 -3.45 -0.76
N THR A 86 -6.52 -4.13 0.07
CA THR A 86 -5.06 -4.15 -0.03
C THR A 86 -4.62 -5.54 -0.48
N LEU A 87 -3.94 -5.63 -1.62
CA LEU A 87 -3.28 -6.87 -2.05
C LEU A 87 -1.78 -6.74 -1.76
N THR A 88 -1.18 -7.79 -1.22
CA THR A 88 0.28 -7.91 -1.13
C THR A 88 0.73 -9.05 -2.03
N LEU A 89 1.52 -8.71 -3.03
CA LEU A 89 2.20 -9.63 -3.93
C LEU A 89 3.67 -9.72 -3.54
N SER A 90 4.28 -10.86 -3.83
CA SER A 90 5.73 -11.09 -3.70
C SER A 90 6.14 -12.14 -4.73
N ALA A 91 7.44 -12.30 -4.97
CA ALA A 91 7.93 -13.30 -5.91
C ALA A 91 8.91 -14.26 -5.24
N THR A 92 8.80 -15.54 -5.60
CA THR A 92 9.64 -16.63 -5.12
C THR A 92 10.22 -17.43 -6.29
N GLY A 93 11.06 -18.42 -5.98
CA GLY A 93 11.73 -19.27 -6.96
C GLY A 93 13.20 -18.90 -7.21
N PRO A 94 13.94 -19.75 -7.94
CA PRO A 94 15.38 -19.59 -8.12
C PRO A 94 15.77 -18.26 -8.80
N ALA A 95 15.03 -17.86 -9.83
CA ALA A 95 15.26 -16.60 -10.53
C ALA A 95 14.93 -15.38 -9.65
N ALA A 96 13.88 -15.44 -8.84
CA ALA A 96 13.56 -14.38 -7.89
C ALA A 96 14.66 -14.24 -6.82
N ALA A 97 15.18 -15.36 -6.30
CA ALA A 97 16.28 -15.36 -5.34
C ALA A 97 17.57 -14.76 -5.94
N ALA A 98 17.90 -15.13 -7.18
CA ALA A 98 19.02 -14.54 -7.92
C ALA A 98 18.82 -13.04 -8.16
N GLY A 99 17.60 -12.62 -8.53
CA GLY A 99 17.22 -11.22 -8.70
C GLY A 99 17.39 -10.41 -7.41
N SER A 100 16.95 -10.94 -6.27
CA SER A 100 17.15 -10.32 -4.96
C SER A 100 18.62 -10.16 -4.60
N ALA A 101 19.45 -11.19 -4.83
CA ALA A 101 20.88 -11.13 -4.56
C ALA A 101 21.58 -10.09 -5.44
N ARG A 102 21.24 -10.05 -6.73
CA ARG A 102 21.74 -9.07 -7.67
C ARG A 102 21.35 -7.65 -7.26
N TYR A 103 20.07 -7.41 -6.97
CA TYR A 103 19.58 -6.10 -6.54
C TYR A 103 20.34 -5.57 -5.33
N ARG A 104 20.54 -6.39 -4.29
CA ARG A 104 21.31 -5.98 -3.11
C ARG A 104 22.75 -5.60 -3.47
N SER A 105 23.40 -6.39 -4.31
CA SER A 105 24.75 -6.07 -4.80
C SER A 105 24.81 -4.77 -5.60
N ASP A 106 23.82 -4.54 -6.45
CA ASP A 106 23.70 -3.34 -7.28
C ASP A 106 23.44 -2.09 -6.41
N VAL A 107 22.59 -2.20 -5.38
CA VAL A 107 22.32 -1.13 -4.41
C VAL A 107 23.56 -0.80 -3.60
N ASP A 108 24.28 -1.80 -3.10
CA ASP A 108 25.52 -1.59 -2.35
C ASP A 108 26.57 -0.89 -3.22
N ALA A 109 26.69 -1.29 -4.49
CA ALA A 109 27.61 -0.67 -5.44
C ALA A 109 27.21 0.78 -5.75
N TRP A 110 25.92 1.03 -5.98
CA TRP A 110 25.37 2.37 -6.19
C TRP A 110 25.61 3.28 -4.97
N ALA A 111 25.28 2.82 -3.76
CA ALA A 111 25.47 3.59 -2.54
C ALA A 111 26.93 4.01 -2.32
N ARG A 112 27.90 3.11 -2.62
CA ARG A 112 29.34 3.45 -2.59
C ARG A 112 29.70 4.54 -3.59
N ARG A 113 29.18 4.48 -4.82
CA ARG A 113 29.45 5.50 -5.85
C ARG A 113 28.87 6.86 -5.48
N VAL A 114 27.61 6.88 -5.01
CA VAL A 114 26.94 8.11 -4.55
C VAL A 114 27.71 8.73 -3.40
N ARG A 115 28.07 7.94 -2.37
CA ARG A 115 28.89 8.44 -1.24
C ARG A 115 30.23 9.01 -1.71
N ALA A 116 30.97 8.29 -2.56
CA ALA A 116 32.25 8.78 -3.07
C ALA A 116 32.12 10.05 -3.93
N ALA A 117 31.00 10.25 -4.62
CA ALA A 117 30.72 11.48 -5.36
C ALA A 117 30.45 12.66 -4.42
N LEU A 118 29.64 12.44 -3.38
CA LEU A 118 29.35 13.45 -2.35
C LEU A 118 30.62 13.84 -1.58
N ASP A 119 31.44 12.86 -1.17
CA ASP A 119 32.71 13.10 -0.47
C ASP A 119 33.70 13.89 -1.34
N ALA A 120 33.62 13.76 -2.67
CA ALA A 120 34.43 14.52 -3.63
C ALA A 120 33.87 15.92 -3.94
N GLY A 121 32.83 16.37 -3.24
CA GLY A 121 32.20 17.68 -3.45
C GLY A 121 31.51 17.83 -4.81
N ARG A 122 31.24 16.71 -5.51
CA ARG A 122 30.47 16.74 -6.75
C ARG A 122 29.00 16.81 -6.39
N SER A 123 28.26 17.73 -7.02
CA SER A 123 26.81 17.62 -7.07
C SER A 123 26.51 16.27 -7.70
N ALA A 124 25.86 15.39 -6.94
CA ALA A 124 25.37 14.15 -7.49
C ALA A 124 24.24 14.51 -8.46
N ASP A 125 24.57 14.72 -9.74
CA ASP A 125 23.58 14.49 -10.78
C ASP A 125 23.10 13.05 -10.55
N PRO A 126 21.85 12.84 -10.10
CA PRO A 126 21.55 11.68 -9.29
C PRO A 126 21.60 10.46 -10.19
N GLU A 127 22.71 9.73 -10.11
CA GLU A 127 22.81 8.39 -10.64
C GLU A 127 21.58 7.64 -10.12
N ARG A 128 20.69 7.24 -11.03
CA ARG A 128 19.41 6.65 -10.65
C ARG A 128 19.68 5.40 -9.81
N PRO A 129 18.95 5.22 -8.70
CA PRO A 129 19.08 4.00 -7.93
C PRO A 129 18.73 2.78 -8.81
N PRO A 130 19.28 1.60 -8.50
CA PRO A 130 18.85 0.37 -9.14
C PRO A 130 17.34 0.19 -9.01
N ARG A 131 16.71 -0.32 -10.08
CA ARG A 131 15.29 -0.66 -10.10
C ARG A 131 14.98 -1.71 -9.04
N HIS A 132 13.87 -1.57 -8.31
CA HIS A 132 13.44 -2.59 -7.35
C HIS A 132 12.93 -3.83 -8.10
N PRO A 133 13.23 -5.06 -7.64
CA PRO A 133 12.64 -6.26 -8.22
C PRO A 133 11.11 -6.25 -8.18
N ALA A 134 10.52 -5.67 -7.13
CA ALA A 134 9.08 -5.46 -7.01
C ALA A 134 8.49 -4.61 -8.15
N ASP A 135 9.28 -3.80 -8.86
CA ASP A 135 8.78 -3.04 -10.01
C ASP A 135 8.39 -3.98 -11.16
N ASP A 136 9.05 -5.13 -11.30
CA ASP A 136 8.66 -6.17 -12.28
C ASP A 136 7.32 -6.81 -11.91
N VAL A 137 6.96 -6.83 -10.62
CA VAL A 137 5.64 -7.29 -10.14
C VAL A 137 4.60 -6.18 -10.30
N ALA A 138 4.98 -4.93 -10.07
CA ALA A 138 4.12 -3.76 -10.26
C ALA A 138 3.71 -3.53 -11.72
N ASP A 139 4.55 -3.95 -12.67
CA ASP A 139 4.24 -3.92 -14.10
C ASP A 139 3.18 -4.94 -14.53
N LEU A 140 2.85 -5.94 -13.68
CA LEU A 140 1.85 -6.95 -14.01
C LEU A 140 0.43 -6.36 -13.90
N PRO A 141 -0.45 -6.60 -14.88
CA PRO A 141 -1.84 -6.19 -14.76
C PRO A 141 -2.50 -6.96 -13.61
N VAL A 142 -3.17 -6.24 -12.71
CA VAL A 142 -3.95 -6.82 -11.61
C VAL A 142 -5.41 -6.48 -11.81
N GLU A 143 -6.22 -7.52 -11.96
CA GLU A 143 -7.68 -7.40 -12.06
C GLU A 143 -8.30 -7.84 -10.73
N LEU A 144 -9.18 -7.01 -10.19
CA LEU A 144 -9.99 -7.31 -9.01
C LEU A 144 -11.46 -7.12 -9.38
N THR A 145 -12.26 -8.15 -9.15
CA THR A 145 -13.72 -8.12 -9.34
C THR A 145 -14.41 -8.76 -8.15
N ASP A 146 -15.71 -8.53 -8.02
CA ASP A 146 -16.57 -9.25 -7.10
C ASP A 146 -17.85 -9.74 -7.79
N ASP A 147 -18.68 -10.47 -7.06
CA ASP A 147 -19.97 -10.95 -7.53
C ASP A 147 -21.09 -9.91 -7.49
N ALA A 148 -20.84 -8.71 -6.95
CA ALA A 148 -21.76 -7.57 -6.96
C ALA A 148 -21.55 -6.65 -8.17
N GLY A 149 -20.51 -6.87 -8.98
CA GLY A 149 -20.20 -6.07 -10.16
C GLY A 149 -19.48 -4.75 -9.84
N THR A 150 -18.82 -4.67 -8.68
CA THR A 150 -18.07 -3.46 -8.28
C THR A 150 -16.90 -3.21 -9.22
N THR A 151 -16.78 -1.98 -9.70
CA THR A 151 -15.61 -1.53 -10.45
C THR A 151 -14.57 -1.00 -9.46
N TYR A 152 -13.44 -1.70 -9.35
CA TYR A 152 -12.32 -1.28 -8.51
C TYR A 152 -11.33 -0.43 -9.31
N ALA A 153 -10.82 0.62 -8.67
CA ALA A 153 -9.79 1.50 -9.19
C ALA A 153 -8.55 1.43 -8.29
N TRP A 154 -7.38 1.40 -8.94
CA TRP A 154 -6.10 1.52 -8.26
C TRP A 154 -5.92 2.93 -7.69
N VAL A 155 -5.47 3.02 -6.44
CA VAL A 155 -5.26 4.30 -5.74
C VAL A 155 -3.78 4.56 -5.51
N THR A 156 -3.06 3.57 -4.98
CA THR A 156 -1.63 3.69 -4.69
C THR A 156 -0.98 2.31 -4.66
N GLY A 157 0.32 2.28 -4.90
CA GLY A 157 1.15 1.07 -4.81
C GLY A 157 2.51 1.40 -4.21
N MET A 158 3.07 0.45 -3.49
CA MET A 158 4.42 0.53 -2.90
C MET A 158 5.21 -0.70 -3.36
N ALA A 159 6.30 -0.46 -4.09
CA ALA A 159 7.19 -1.49 -4.58
C ALA A 159 8.46 -1.55 -3.73
N GLY A 160 8.83 -2.76 -3.30
CA GLY A 160 10.00 -3.04 -2.50
C GLY A 160 9.74 -2.94 -1.01
N HIS A 161 10.44 -3.78 -0.25
CA HIS A 161 10.54 -3.73 1.20
C HIS A 161 11.94 -4.16 1.62
N GLU A 162 12.41 -3.70 2.79
CA GLU A 162 13.75 -4.03 3.30
C GLU A 162 13.97 -5.55 3.40
N ASP A 163 12.98 -6.26 3.98
CA ASP A 163 13.02 -7.72 4.13
C ASP A 163 12.67 -8.50 2.85
N ASP A 164 11.94 -7.87 1.92
CA ASP A 164 11.46 -8.52 0.71
C ASP A 164 11.50 -7.54 -0.48
N PRO A 165 12.57 -7.57 -1.30
CA PRO A 165 12.72 -6.64 -2.42
C PRO A 165 11.71 -6.89 -3.55
N TRP A 166 10.97 -8.01 -3.53
CA TRP A 166 9.91 -8.34 -4.48
C TRP A 166 8.52 -7.95 -3.97
N ARG A 167 8.39 -7.51 -2.71
CA ARG A 167 7.10 -7.16 -2.13
C ARG A 167 6.49 -5.97 -2.88
N TYR A 168 5.27 -6.16 -3.38
CA TYR A 168 4.45 -5.12 -3.96
C TYR A 168 3.12 -5.04 -3.21
N VAL A 169 2.82 -3.89 -2.62
CA VAL A 169 1.56 -3.64 -1.90
C VAL A 169 0.73 -2.67 -2.71
N LEU A 170 -0.51 -3.03 -3.02
CA LEU A 170 -1.40 -2.26 -3.87
C LEU A 170 -2.75 -2.04 -3.19
N HIS A 171 -3.26 -0.81 -3.27
CA HIS A 171 -4.49 -0.39 -2.62
C HIS A 171 -5.55 -0.06 -3.67
N LEU A 172 -6.71 -0.70 -3.60
CA LEU A 172 -7.83 -0.49 -4.52
C LEU A 172 -9.09 0.00 -3.81
N ARG A 173 -9.85 0.85 -4.49
CA ARG A 173 -11.14 1.39 -4.03
C ARG A 173 -12.25 1.12 -5.05
N PRO A 174 -13.53 1.07 -4.65
CA PRO A 174 -14.01 1.21 -3.28
C PRO A 174 -13.72 -0.03 -2.42
N THR A 175 -14.10 0.01 -1.16
CA THR A 175 -14.27 -1.22 -0.37
C THR A 175 -15.40 -2.06 -0.99
N PRO A 176 -15.34 -3.41 -0.97
CA PRO A 176 -16.41 -4.25 -1.50
C PRO A 176 -17.75 -3.93 -0.83
N PRO A 177 -18.89 -3.93 -1.55
CA PRO A 177 -20.18 -3.61 -0.96
C PRO A 177 -20.67 -4.74 -0.02
N PRO A 178 -21.58 -4.47 0.94
CA PRO A 178 -22.02 -5.46 1.93
C PRO A 178 -22.64 -6.75 1.36
N GLU A 179 -23.22 -6.68 0.18
CA GLU A 179 -23.82 -7.80 -0.55
C GLU A 179 -22.81 -8.70 -1.26
N ALA A 180 -21.58 -8.22 -1.52
CA ALA A 180 -20.53 -9.02 -2.15
C ALA A 180 -20.15 -10.21 -1.27
N ARG A 181 -20.05 -11.40 -1.88
CA ARG A 181 -19.73 -12.66 -1.21
C ARG A 181 -18.39 -13.23 -1.63
N ALA A 182 -17.82 -12.77 -2.73
CA ALA A 182 -16.50 -13.23 -3.17
C ALA A 182 -15.69 -12.11 -3.85
N LEU A 183 -14.37 -12.15 -3.68
CA LEU A 183 -13.42 -11.42 -4.51
C LEU A 183 -12.75 -12.38 -5.48
N ARG A 184 -12.56 -11.94 -6.73
CA ARG A 184 -11.78 -12.64 -7.73
C ARG A 184 -10.60 -11.79 -8.13
N ILE A 185 -9.41 -12.35 -8.01
CA ILE A 185 -8.14 -11.67 -8.28
C ILE A 185 -7.43 -12.43 -9.41
N ARG A 186 -7.00 -11.69 -10.43
CA ARG A 186 -6.15 -12.23 -11.50
C ARG A 186 -4.92 -11.33 -11.66
N VAL A 187 -3.75 -11.95 -11.79
CA VAL A 187 -2.47 -11.25 -11.94
C VAL A 187 -1.79 -11.70 -13.22
N GLY A 188 -1.51 -10.77 -14.12
CA GLY A 188 -0.93 -11.08 -15.43
C GLY A 188 -1.87 -11.94 -16.27
N ASP A 189 -1.28 -12.95 -16.89
CA ASP A 189 -1.97 -14.03 -17.59
C ASP A 189 -2.26 -15.25 -16.70
N GLY A 190 -1.99 -15.14 -15.40
CA GLY A 190 -2.12 -16.21 -14.43
C GLY A 190 -3.56 -16.62 -14.08
N ASP A 191 -3.67 -17.61 -13.20
CA ASP A 191 -4.96 -18.15 -12.77
C ASP A 191 -5.73 -17.17 -11.89
N THR A 192 -7.05 -17.23 -11.98
CA THR A 192 -7.93 -16.46 -11.09
C THR A 192 -7.98 -17.11 -9.71
N VAL A 193 -7.79 -16.31 -8.67
CA VAL A 193 -7.99 -16.71 -7.27
C VAL A 193 -9.32 -16.17 -6.78
N ASP A 194 -10.21 -17.08 -6.39
CA ASP A 194 -11.45 -16.76 -5.68
C ASP A 194 -11.21 -16.75 -4.15
N LEU A 195 -11.72 -15.72 -3.49
CA LEU A 195 -11.66 -15.54 -2.04
C LEU A 195 -13.05 -15.23 -1.49
N ASP A 196 -13.48 -15.99 -0.49
CA ASP A 196 -14.76 -15.74 0.18
C ASP A 196 -14.72 -14.44 0.99
N LEU A 197 -15.73 -13.60 0.83
CA LEU A 197 -15.97 -12.44 1.67
C LEU A 197 -16.93 -12.83 2.80
N PRO A 198 -16.48 -12.80 4.06
CA PRO A 198 -17.39 -13.04 5.17
C PRO A 198 -18.46 -11.93 5.23
N PRO A 199 -19.68 -12.24 5.70
CA PRO A 199 -20.73 -11.25 5.90
C PRO A 199 -20.24 -10.04 6.69
N ARG A 200 -20.67 -8.84 6.32
CA ARG A 200 -20.43 -7.65 7.14
C ARG A 200 -21.48 -7.56 8.22
N ASP A 201 -21.04 -7.61 9.47
CA ASP A 201 -21.91 -7.37 10.60
C ASP A 201 -22.20 -5.87 10.68
N GLY A 202 -23.48 -5.49 10.56
CA GLY A 202 -23.99 -4.18 10.98
C GLY A 202 -23.58 -2.97 10.13
N CYS A 203 -23.82 -2.99 8.82
CA CYS A 203 -24.06 -1.74 8.09
C CYS A 203 -25.51 -1.28 8.31
#